data_AF-A0A962XA88-F1
#
_entry.id   AF-A0A962XA88-F1
#
_cell.length_a   1.000
_cell.length_b   1.000
_cell.length_c   1.000
_cell.angle_alpha   90.00
_cell.angle_beta   90.00
_cell.angle_gamma   90.00
#
_symmetry.space_group_name_H-M   'P 1'
#
loop_
_entity.id
_entity.type
_entity.pdbx_description
1 polymer ?
#
loop_
_entity_poly.entity_id
_entity_poly.type
_entity_poly.pdbx_seq_one_letter_code
_entity_poly.pdbx_strand_id
1 'polypeptide(L)'
;MFYKRPESVLVVVYVVSDDVLVLRRRQPPDFWQSVTGSLRWEETDPLEAARRELFEETGLGEGLEIIDCNKVNRFQILPPWRHRYAPDVMENSEHVFRVGLAERRPAVLNPNEHSACEWLPRSIAADRVTSWTNRDAILALPP
;
A
#
# COMPACT_ATOMS: atom_id res chain seq x y z
N MET A 1 8.14 -19.65 13.75
CA MET A 1 8.19 -18.97 12.44
C MET A 1 6.77 -18.52 12.15
N PHE A 2 6.48 -17.23 12.16
CA PHE A 2 5.13 -16.70 11.92
C PHE A 2 4.99 -16.34 10.45
N TYR A 3 4.07 -16.98 9.75
CA TYR A 3 3.74 -16.62 8.37
C TYR A 3 2.84 -15.38 8.34
N LYS A 4 2.99 -14.57 7.28
CA LYS A 4 2.04 -13.50 6.97
C LYS A 4 0.66 -14.08 6.67
N ARG A 5 -0.38 -13.39 7.12
CA ARG A 5 -1.75 -13.66 6.70
C ARG A 5 -1.90 -13.33 5.20
N PRO A 6 -2.57 -14.17 4.39
CA PRO A 6 -2.84 -13.92 2.97
C PRO A 6 -3.96 -12.90 2.72
N GLU A 7 -3.97 -11.87 3.55
CA GLU A 7 -4.89 -10.76 3.49
C GLU A 7 -4.09 -9.51 3.76
N SER A 8 -4.23 -8.51 2.90
CA SER A 8 -3.45 -7.29 2.95
C SER A 8 -4.31 -6.06 2.67
N VAL A 9 -3.74 -4.91 2.91
CA VAL A 9 -4.27 -3.61 2.54
C VAL A 9 -3.37 -2.95 1.50
N LEU A 10 -3.98 -2.10 0.69
CA LEU A 10 -3.34 -1.14 -0.18
C LEU A 10 -3.93 0.23 0.13
N VAL A 11 -3.11 1.19 0.55
CA VAL A 11 -3.56 2.56 0.85
C VAL A 11 -2.92 3.53 -0.13
N VAL A 12 -3.73 4.07 -1.04
CA VAL A 12 -3.29 5.09 -2.00
C VAL A 12 -3.41 6.47 -1.38
N VAL A 13 -2.28 7.11 -1.09
CA VAL A 13 -2.23 8.47 -0.56
C VAL A 13 -2.02 9.44 -1.73
N TYR A 14 -2.93 10.40 -1.88
CA TYR A 14 -2.92 11.34 -2.99
C TYR A 14 -3.25 12.76 -2.53
N VAL A 15 -2.82 13.75 -3.31
CA VAL A 15 -3.22 15.15 -3.18
C VAL A 15 -4.36 15.41 -4.17
N VAL A 16 -5.35 16.19 -3.77
CA VAL A 16 -6.47 16.59 -4.63
C VAL A 16 -6.03 17.30 -5.93
N SER A 17 -4.81 17.83 -5.97
CA SER A 17 -4.19 18.43 -7.16
C SER A 17 -3.53 17.43 -8.11
N ASP A 18 -3.75 16.13 -7.94
CA ASP A 18 -3.36 15.03 -8.83
C ASP A 18 -1.99 14.36 -8.59
N ASP A 19 -1.34 14.62 -7.46
CA ASP A 19 -0.12 13.89 -7.09
C ASP A 19 -0.40 12.68 -6.19
N VAL A 20 0.40 11.63 -6.33
CA VAL A 20 0.32 10.38 -5.56
C VAL A 20 1.67 10.12 -4.89
N LEU A 21 1.63 9.71 -3.62
CA LEU A 21 2.80 9.25 -2.90
C LEU A 21 3.13 7.81 -3.29
N VAL A 22 4.34 7.59 -3.79
CA VAL A 22 4.90 6.27 -4.05
C VAL A 22 6.17 6.05 -3.24
N LEU A 23 6.37 4.83 -2.78
CA LEU A 23 7.44 4.39 -1.89
C LEU A 23 8.29 3.33 -2.60
N ARG A 24 9.61 3.43 -2.48
CA ARG A 24 10.56 2.43 -3.00
C ARG A 24 10.93 1.44 -1.91
N ARG A 25 10.56 0.17 -2.11
CA ARG A 25 10.91 -0.93 -1.20
C ARG A 25 12.43 -1.09 -1.08
N ARG A 26 12.88 -1.61 0.07
CA ARG A 26 14.24 -2.14 0.23
C ARG A 26 14.37 -3.57 -0.27
N GLN A 27 13.34 -4.39 -0.07
CA GLN A 27 13.31 -5.78 -0.48
C GLN A 27 11.92 -6.18 -1.02
N PRO A 28 11.86 -6.65 -2.27
CA PRO A 28 12.91 -6.57 -3.31
C PRO A 28 13.27 -5.10 -3.66
N PRO A 29 14.54 -4.80 -4.03
CA PRO A 29 14.93 -3.45 -4.47
C PRO A 29 14.23 -3.08 -5.78
N ASP A 30 14.09 -1.78 -6.03
CA ASP A 30 13.45 -1.18 -7.23
C ASP A 30 11.95 -1.42 -7.40
N PHE A 31 11.29 -2.06 -6.43
CA PHE A 31 9.84 -2.14 -6.39
C PHE A 31 9.25 -0.85 -5.82
N TRP A 32 8.43 -0.19 -6.61
CA TRP A 32 7.69 0.99 -6.21
C TRP A 32 6.22 0.64 -5.98
N GLN A 33 5.63 1.26 -4.96
CA GLN A 33 4.27 0.97 -4.54
C GLN A 33 3.71 2.12 -3.70
N SER A 34 2.39 2.14 -3.50
CA SER A 34 1.75 2.84 -2.39
C SER A 34 1.94 2.05 -1.08
N VAL A 35 1.36 2.52 0.01
CA VAL A 35 1.44 1.84 1.32
C VAL A 35 0.76 0.48 1.22
N THR A 36 1.41 -0.58 1.68
CA THR A 36 0.79 -1.92 1.73
C THR A 36 1.24 -2.70 2.94
N GLY A 37 0.36 -3.53 3.49
CA GLY A 37 0.82 -4.51 4.46
C GLY A 37 -0.20 -5.60 4.73
N SER A 38 0.28 -6.69 5.33
CA SER A 38 -0.61 -7.79 5.69
C SER A 38 -1.40 -7.40 6.92
N LEU A 39 -2.64 -7.86 6.99
CA LEU A 39 -3.36 -7.92 8.25
C LEU A 39 -2.55 -8.80 9.21
N ARG A 40 -2.46 -8.37 10.46
CA ARG A 40 -2.05 -9.22 11.57
C ARG A 40 -3.13 -10.27 11.80
N TRP A 41 -2.79 -11.34 12.51
CA TRP A 41 -3.72 -12.46 12.72
C TRP A 41 -4.87 -12.08 13.67
N GLU A 42 -4.62 -11.12 14.56
CA GLU A 42 -5.56 -10.54 15.51
C GLU A 42 -6.44 -9.42 14.93
N GLU A 43 -6.06 -8.82 13.79
CA GLU A 43 -6.83 -7.74 13.15
C GLU A 43 -8.04 -8.34 12.43
N THR A 44 -9.26 -7.97 12.83
CA THR A 44 -10.49 -8.45 12.18
C THR A 44 -11.03 -7.49 11.12
N ASP A 45 -10.68 -6.20 11.23
CA ASP A 45 -11.06 -5.15 10.29
C ASP A 45 -9.83 -4.70 9.47
N PRO A 46 -9.86 -4.82 8.12
CA PRO A 46 -8.79 -4.32 7.26
C PRO A 46 -8.49 -2.82 7.45
N LEU A 47 -9.44 -2.01 7.92
CA LEU A 47 -9.20 -0.60 8.19
C LEU A 47 -8.18 -0.38 9.33
N GLU A 48 -8.12 -1.28 10.32
CA GLU A 48 -7.11 -1.23 11.39
C GLU A 48 -5.70 -1.41 10.81
N ALA A 49 -5.53 -2.40 9.93
CA ALA A 49 -4.29 -2.62 9.21
C ALA A 49 -3.93 -1.42 8.31
N ALA A 50 -4.90 -0.83 7.60
CA ALA A 50 -4.67 0.34 6.76
C ALA A 50 -4.16 1.55 7.57
N ARG A 51 -4.74 1.81 8.74
CA ARG A 51 -4.29 2.89 9.64
C ARG A 51 -2.89 2.63 10.17
N ARG A 52 -2.65 1.40 10.62
CA ARG A 52 -1.37 0.99 11.16
C ARG A 52 -0.26 1.07 10.11
N GLU A 53 -0.45 0.49 8.93
CA GLU A 53 0.56 0.47 7.87
C GLU A 53 0.83 1.89 7.35
N LEU A 54 -0.20 2.74 7.23
CA LEU A 54 0.00 4.15 6.88
C LEU A 54 0.91 4.86 7.88
N PHE A 55 0.70 4.65 9.17
CA PHE A 55 1.53 5.22 10.22
C PHE A 55 2.93 4.60 10.28
N GLU A 56 3.02 3.26 10.31
CA GLU A 56 4.29 2.53 10.41
C GLU A 56 5.19 2.81 9.19
N GLU A 57 4.65 2.87 7.97
CA GLU A 57 5.45 3.04 6.75
C GLU A 57 5.80 4.50 6.43
N THR A 58 4.97 5.48 6.83
CA THR A 58 5.11 6.88 6.37
C THR A 58 5.03 7.94 7.47
N GLY A 59 4.64 7.57 8.69
CA GLY A 59 4.33 8.52 9.77
C GLY A 59 3.06 9.36 9.55
N LEU A 60 2.33 9.14 8.44
CA LEU A 60 1.05 9.78 8.17
C LEU A 60 -0.09 9.02 8.85
N GLY A 61 -1.30 9.60 8.84
CA GLY A 61 -2.53 8.91 9.23
C GLY A 61 -3.24 9.51 10.44
N GLU A 62 -2.54 10.21 11.33
CA GLU A 62 -3.17 10.90 12.44
C GLU A 62 -4.10 12.02 11.93
N GLY A 63 -5.37 11.96 12.36
CA GLY A 63 -6.41 12.91 11.94
C GLY A 63 -6.80 12.83 10.46
N LEU A 64 -6.29 11.84 9.71
CA LEU A 64 -6.65 11.63 8.32
C LEU A 64 -7.81 10.64 8.19
N GLU A 65 -8.76 10.99 7.32
CA GLU A 65 -9.79 10.08 6.90
C GLU A 65 -9.22 9.06 5.90
N ILE A 66 -9.35 7.78 6.23
CA ILE A 66 -9.04 6.67 5.33
C ILE A 66 -10.37 6.16 4.79
N ILE A 67 -10.54 6.25 3.47
CA ILE A 67 -11.76 5.89 2.77
C ILE A 67 -11.61 4.49 2.21
N ASP A 68 -12.54 3.60 2.56
CA ASP A 68 -12.68 2.29 1.93
C ASP A 68 -13.23 2.45 0.50
N CYS A 69 -12.51 1.90 -0.47
CA CYS A 69 -12.92 1.92 -1.88
C CYS A 69 -13.93 0.82 -2.22
N ASN A 70 -14.34 -0.02 -1.25
CA ASN A 70 -15.17 -1.21 -1.42
C ASN A 70 -14.64 -2.13 -2.53
N LYS A 71 -13.31 -2.23 -2.64
CA LYS A 71 -12.61 -3.02 -3.67
C LYS A 71 -11.64 -3.98 -3.02
N VAL A 72 -11.74 -5.25 -3.42
CA VAL A 72 -10.83 -6.32 -3.01
C VAL A 72 -10.24 -6.97 -4.25
N ASN A 73 -8.91 -6.93 -4.37
CA ASN A 73 -8.20 -7.66 -5.42
C ASN A 73 -7.80 -9.04 -4.90
N ARG A 74 -7.72 -10.03 -5.79
CA ARG A 74 -7.10 -11.34 -5.50
C ARG A 74 -6.02 -11.61 -6.53
N PHE A 75 -4.84 -11.99 -6.05
CA PHE A 75 -3.70 -12.28 -6.92
C PHE A 75 -2.82 -13.39 -6.36
N GLN A 76 -2.12 -14.08 -7.25
CA GLN A 76 -1.13 -15.08 -6.91
C GLN A 76 0.07 -14.42 -6.22
N ILE A 77 0.51 -15.00 -5.10
CA ILE A 77 1.69 -14.52 -4.36
C ILE A 77 2.93 -14.79 -5.20
N LEU A 78 3.58 -13.72 -5.65
CA LEU A 78 4.74 -13.82 -6.52
C LEU A 78 5.95 -14.45 -5.80
N PRO A 79 6.85 -15.16 -6.54
CA PRO A 79 7.97 -15.90 -5.96
C PRO A 79 8.83 -15.12 -4.95
N PRO A 80 9.17 -13.83 -5.17
CA PRO A 80 9.97 -13.07 -4.21
C PRO A 80 9.37 -12.99 -2.80
N TRP A 81 8.04 -13.07 -2.66
CA TRP A 81 7.35 -12.97 -1.37
C TRP A 81 6.84 -14.30 -0.84
N ARG A 82 6.90 -15.38 -1.64
CA ARG A 82 6.31 -16.68 -1.32
C ARG A 82 6.80 -17.26 0.01
N HIS A 83 8.08 -17.06 0.33
CA HIS A 83 8.71 -17.52 1.57
C HIS A 83 8.13 -16.90 2.85
N ARG A 84 7.38 -15.78 2.74
CA ARG A 84 6.72 -15.12 3.88
C ARG A 84 5.36 -15.73 4.23
N TYR A 85 4.81 -16.59 3.36
CA TYR A 85 3.48 -17.19 3.52
C TYR A 85 3.59 -18.72 3.69
N ALA A 86 2.56 -19.33 4.28
CA ALA A 86 2.55 -20.78 4.51
C ALA A 86 2.64 -21.58 3.17
N PRO A 87 3.22 -22.79 3.14
CA PRO A 87 3.49 -23.54 1.89
C PRO A 87 2.27 -23.91 1.03
N ASP A 88 1.07 -23.89 1.61
CA ASP A 88 -0.23 -24.14 0.97
C ASP A 88 -0.93 -22.86 0.48
N VAL A 89 -0.48 -21.69 0.94
CA VAL A 89 -1.07 -20.38 0.62
C VAL A 89 -0.53 -19.82 -0.69
N MET A 90 -1.36 -19.79 -1.73
CA MET A 90 -0.96 -19.38 -3.08
C MET A 90 -1.45 -17.99 -3.50
N GLU A 91 -2.48 -17.48 -2.83
CA GLU A 91 -3.13 -16.22 -3.19
C GLU A 91 -3.19 -15.26 -2.01
N ASN A 92 -3.23 -13.96 -2.31
CA ASN A 92 -3.42 -12.89 -1.35
C ASN A 92 -4.67 -12.09 -1.74
N SER A 93 -5.54 -11.81 -0.76
CA SER A 93 -6.64 -10.84 -0.91
C SER A 93 -6.17 -9.47 -0.47
N GLU A 94 -6.36 -8.43 -1.26
CA GLU A 94 -5.90 -7.06 -0.98
C GLU A 94 -7.09 -6.09 -0.96
N HIS A 95 -7.34 -5.49 0.20
CA HIS A 95 -8.36 -4.48 0.43
C HIS A 95 -7.84 -3.09 0.07
N VAL A 96 -8.58 -2.35 -0.76
CA VAL A 96 -8.13 -1.06 -1.30
C VAL A 96 -8.73 0.10 -0.53
N PHE A 97 -7.86 0.98 -0.04
CA PHE A 97 -8.19 2.22 0.64
C PHE A 97 -7.53 3.41 -0.05
N ARG A 98 -8.04 4.61 0.23
CA ARG A 98 -7.43 5.86 -0.21
C ARG A 98 -7.43 6.92 0.87
N VAL A 99 -6.48 7.84 0.78
CA VAL A 99 -6.36 9.02 1.64
C VAL A 99 -6.13 10.24 0.75
N GLY A 100 -7.08 11.17 0.78
CA GLY A 100 -6.98 12.45 0.07
C GLY A 100 -6.41 13.54 0.95
N LEU A 101 -5.37 14.23 0.49
CA LEU A 101 -4.74 15.37 1.15
C LEU A 101 -5.02 16.66 0.37
N ALA A 102 -5.11 17.78 1.08
CA ALA A 102 -5.20 19.10 0.47
C ALA A 102 -3.89 19.52 -0.22
N GLU A 103 -2.75 19.09 0.33
CA GLU A 103 -1.40 19.38 -0.17
C GLU A 103 -0.45 18.22 0.13
N ARG A 104 0.72 18.21 -0.52
CA ARG A 104 1.77 17.22 -0.28
C ARG A 104 2.23 17.32 1.17
N ARG A 105 2.34 16.18 1.85
CA ARG A 105 2.91 16.09 3.20
C ARG A 105 4.24 15.35 3.19
N PRO A 106 5.21 15.75 4.02
CA PRO A 106 6.45 14.99 4.17
C PRO A 106 6.13 13.61 4.78
N ALA A 107 6.64 12.55 4.15
CA ALA A 107 6.56 11.19 4.67
C ALA A 107 7.86 10.85 5.40
N VAL A 108 7.75 10.33 6.63
CA VAL A 108 8.88 9.77 7.38
C VAL A 108 8.87 8.26 7.15
N LEU A 109 9.77 7.79 6.29
CA LEU A 109 9.77 6.39 5.87
C LEU A 109 10.31 5.47 6.96
N ASN A 110 9.67 4.30 7.11
CA ASN A 110 10.28 3.20 7.85
C ASN A 110 11.58 2.77 7.17
N PRO A 111 12.75 2.99 7.79
CA PRO A 111 14.03 2.73 7.14
C PRO A 111 14.33 1.24 6.98
N ASN A 112 13.54 0.34 7.58
CA ASN A 112 13.68 -1.11 7.36
C ASN A 112 12.91 -1.58 6.12
N GLU A 113 11.87 -0.86 5.71
CA GLU A 113 10.96 -1.29 4.63
C GLU A 113 11.18 -0.52 3.34
N HIS A 114 11.45 0.80 3.46
CA HIS A 114 11.53 1.71 2.34
C HIS A 114 12.87 2.46 2.31
N SER A 115 13.25 2.89 1.11
CA SER A 115 14.53 3.57 0.83
C SER A 115 14.38 4.95 0.20
N ALA A 116 13.21 5.25 -0.37
CA ALA A 116 12.88 6.53 -0.98
C ALA A 116 11.36 6.68 -1.09
N CYS A 117 10.89 7.91 -1.25
CA CYS A 117 9.51 8.21 -1.64
C CYS A 117 9.49 9.39 -2.60
N GLU A 118 8.48 9.42 -3.46
CA GLU A 118 8.26 10.48 -4.44
C GLU A 118 6.77 10.87 -4.44
N TRP A 119 6.50 12.16 -4.59
CA TRP A 119 5.18 12.66 -4.98
C TRP A 119 5.19 12.85 -6.49
N LEU A 120 4.38 12.08 -7.21
CA LEU A 120 4.36 12.05 -8.66
C LEU A 120 2.95 12.32 -9.19
N PRO A 121 2.79 12.97 -10.36
CA PRO A 121 1.49 13.08 -11.01
C PRO A 121 0.86 11.69 -11.21
N ARG A 122 -0.47 11.58 -11.11
CA ARG A 122 -1.22 10.32 -11.11
C ARG A 122 -0.80 9.37 -12.23
N SER A 123 -0.67 9.86 -13.47
CA SER A 123 -0.26 9.05 -14.62
C SER A 123 1.15 8.48 -14.45
N ILE A 124 2.10 9.31 -14.00
CA ILE A 124 3.49 8.91 -13.77
C ILE A 124 3.58 7.94 -12.59
N ALA A 125 2.80 8.15 -11.53
CA ALA A 125 2.72 7.23 -10.39
C ALA A 125 2.18 5.86 -10.81
N ALA A 126 1.13 5.83 -11.63
CA ALA A 126 0.54 4.61 -12.18
C ALA A 126 1.54 3.79 -13.01
N ASP A 127 2.40 4.46 -13.78
CA ASP A 127 3.49 3.80 -14.55
C ASP A 127 4.67 3.40 -13.66
N ARG A 128 4.89 4.10 -12.55
CA ARG A 128 6.01 3.87 -11.63
C ARG A 128 5.80 2.63 -10.76
N VAL A 129 4.59 2.39 -10.26
CA VAL A 129 4.30 1.28 -9.35
C VAL A 129 4.39 -0.07 -10.04
N THR A 130 4.88 -1.07 -9.33
CA THR A 130 5.18 -2.38 -9.93
C THR A 130 3.97 -3.32 -9.97
N SER A 131 3.05 -3.22 -9.02
CA SER A 131 1.84 -4.06 -8.99
C SER A 131 0.73 -3.48 -9.87
N TRP A 132 0.08 -4.34 -10.67
CA TRP A 132 -1.09 -3.96 -11.46
C TRP A 132 -2.26 -3.52 -10.57
N THR A 133 -2.45 -4.14 -9.40
CA THR A 133 -3.53 -3.76 -8.47
C THR A 133 -3.35 -2.34 -7.95
N ASN A 134 -2.09 -1.97 -7.68
CA ASN A 134 -1.74 -0.63 -7.25
C ASN A 134 -1.93 0.39 -8.36
N ARG A 135 -1.50 0.08 -9.58
CA ARG A 135 -1.72 0.94 -10.76
C ARG A 135 -3.21 1.22 -10.97
N ASP A 136 -4.04 0.17 -10.96
CA ASP A 136 -5.47 0.30 -11.16
C ASP A 136 -6.14 1.12 -10.05
N ALA A 137 -5.68 0.99 -8.80
CA ALA A 137 -6.16 1.80 -7.69
C ALA A 137 -5.79 3.30 -7.85
N ILE A 138 -4.59 3.60 -8.35
CA ILE A 138 -4.16 4.97 -8.65
C ILE A 138 -5.02 5.58 -9.77
N LEU A 139 -5.26 4.84 -10.85
CA LEU A 139 -6.07 5.31 -11.97
C LEU A 139 -7.55 5.51 -11.62
N ALA A 140 -8.04 4.78 -10.60
CA ALA A 140 -9.41 4.86 -10.12
C ALA A 140 -9.64 5.98 -9.06
N LEU A 141 -8.62 6.77 -8.72
CA LEU A 141 -8.78 7.91 -7.82
C LEU A 141 -9.85 8.89 -8.35
N PRO A 142 -10.57 9.59 -7.46
CA PRO A 142 -11.52 10.61 -7.89
C PRO A 142 -10.83 11.71 -8.72
N PRO A 143 -11.58 12.39 -9.62
CA PRO A 143 -11.07 13.52 -10.37
C PRO A 143 -10.67 14.69 -9.47
#